data_AF-A0A1H8QRS6-F1
#
_entry.id   AF-A0A1H8QRS6-F1
#
_cell.length_a   1.000
_cell.length_b   1.000
_cell.length_c   1.000
_cell.angle_alpha   90.00
_cell.angle_beta   90.00
_cell.angle_gamma   90.00
#
_symmetry.space_group_name_H-M   'P 1'
#
loop_
_entity.id
_entity.type
_entity.pdbx_description
1 polymer ?
#
loop_
_entity_poly.entity_id
_entity_poly.type
_entity_poly.pdbx_seq_one_letter_code
_entity_poly.pdbx_strand_id
1 'polypeptide(L)'
;MYDICCVGHITLDKVVTPQAVKHMAGGTSFYFSNAIRNMDVSYTLVTSLALSEMPVVEKLRGKGIEVHATTGGETVYFENIYSVNQDHRTQRVLQKADPFTIEQLDEIRSRVYHLGPLLADDISVEFIKDLAQRGKLSLDAQGYLRKVEDKNVVAVDWPEKREALQHIHILKVNEHEMEVLTGITDIHEGAKVLNEWGVNEVVVTLGSMGSVIYTDGVYYQIPAYKPVEVVDATGCGDTYMAGYLYQRAKGKGFQEAGEFAAAMASFKIESSGPFTGTEDDVLELLAKHSLKPKA
;
A
#
# COMPACT_ATOMS: atom_id res chain seq x y z
N MET A 1 -17.07 6.62 -13.49
CA MET A 1 -16.99 5.83 -12.24
C MET A 1 -15.78 4.93 -12.40
N TYR A 2 -14.80 5.06 -11.51
CA TYR A 2 -13.57 4.28 -11.52
C TYR A 2 -13.78 2.92 -10.86
N ASP A 3 -12.95 1.94 -11.20
CA ASP A 3 -12.88 0.69 -10.44
C ASP A 3 -12.13 0.91 -9.14
N ILE A 4 -11.00 1.64 -9.20
CA ILE A 4 -10.12 1.90 -8.06
C ILE A 4 -9.72 3.38 -8.02
N CYS A 5 -9.85 3.99 -6.84
CA CYS A 5 -9.32 5.31 -6.54
C CYS A 5 -8.33 5.17 -5.39
N CYS A 6 -7.08 5.58 -5.58
CA CYS A 6 -6.11 5.63 -4.48
C CYS A 6 -6.09 7.01 -3.85
N VAL A 7 -6.08 7.08 -2.52
CA VAL A 7 -5.97 8.32 -1.75
C VAL A 7 -4.72 8.22 -0.87
N GLY A 8 -3.76 9.11 -1.08
CA GLY A 8 -2.56 9.15 -0.26
C GLY A 8 -1.52 10.15 -0.76
N HIS A 9 -0.66 10.62 0.15
CA HIS A 9 0.39 11.57 -0.20
C HIS A 9 1.47 10.92 -1.06
N ILE A 10 1.96 11.68 -2.04
CA ILE A 10 3.25 11.43 -2.68
C ILE A 10 4.31 12.07 -1.79
N THR A 11 5.38 11.33 -1.48
CA THR A 11 6.47 11.86 -0.65
C THR A 11 7.65 12.35 -1.45
N LEU A 12 8.46 13.20 -0.82
CA LEU A 12 9.84 13.45 -1.21
C LEU A 12 10.76 12.66 -0.27
N ASP A 13 11.34 11.59 -0.78
CA ASP A 13 12.22 10.71 -0.02
C ASP A 13 13.69 11.05 -0.28
N LYS A 14 14.42 11.32 0.79
CA LYS A 14 15.88 11.36 0.81
C LYS A 14 16.42 10.03 1.31
N VAL A 15 17.03 9.27 0.42
CA VAL A 15 17.68 8.00 0.74
C VAL A 15 19.17 8.23 0.91
N VAL A 16 19.68 7.97 2.11
CA VAL A 16 21.10 8.10 2.46
C VAL A 16 21.68 6.71 2.67
N THR A 17 22.63 6.32 1.82
CA THR A 17 23.44 5.10 1.97
C THR A 17 24.90 5.48 2.19
N PRO A 18 25.78 4.54 2.60
CA PRO A 18 27.21 4.81 2.71
C PRO A 18 27.86 5.26 1.39
N GLN A 19 27.25 4.94 0.24
CA GLN A 19 27.79 5.21 -1.09
C GLN A 19 27.18 6.43 -1.78
N ALA A 20 25.93 6.80 -1.46
CA ALA A 20 25.22 7.87 -2.16
C ALA A 20 24.08 8.49 -1.34
N VAL A 21 23.70 9.72 -1.72
CA VAL A 21 22.44 10.35 -1.33
C VAL A 21 21.58 10.48 -2.58
N LYS A 22 20.35 9.98 -2.53
CA LYS A 22 19.36 10.07 -3.61
C LYS A 22 18.10 10.77 -3.13
N HIS A 23 17.51 11.56 -4.01
CA HIS A 23 16.18 12.13 -3.82
C HIS A 23 15.23 11.49 -4.81
N MET A 24 14.10 10.98 -4.32
CA MET A 24 13.12 10.30 -5.15
C MET A 24 11.72 10.52 -4.63
N ALA A 25 10.74 10.43 -5.53
CA ALA A 25 9.34 10.36 -5.12
C ALA A 25 9.04 8.99 -4.53
N GLY A 26 8.20 8.96 -3.50
CA GLY A 26 7.80 7.74 -2.81
C GLY A 26 6.38 7.84 -2.26
N GLY A 27 6.11 7.03 -1.23
CA GLY A 27 4.81 6.92 -0.59
C GLY A 27 3.92 5.83 -1.19
N THR A 28 3.00 5.33 -0.38
CA THR A 28 2.06 4.24 -0.71
C THR A 28 1.36 4.51 -2.03
N SER A 29 0.77 5.71 -2.18
CA SER A 29 0.02 6.05 -3.38
C SER A 29 0.89 6.13 -4.63
N PHE A 30 2.15 6.57 -4.52
CA PHE A 30 3.08 6.60 -5.65
C PHE A 30 3.42 5.19 -6.15
N TYR A 31 3.81 4.28 -5.25
CA TYR A 31 4.13 2.90 -5.63
C TYR A 31 2.89 2.18 -6.17
N PHE A 32 1.75 2.32 -5.50
CA PHE A 32 0.47 1.76 -5.96
C PHE A 32 0.10 2.26 -7.36
N SER A 33 0.15 3.58 -7.59
CA SER A 33 -0.19 4.19 -8.88
C SER A 33 0.70 3.69 -10.02
N ASN A 34 2.01 3.62 -9.79
CA ASN A 34 2.94 3.14 -10.80
C ASN A 34 2.75 1.64 -11.07
N ALA A 35 2.35 0.86 -10.06
CA ALA A 35 2.08 -0.57 -10.21
C ALA A 35 0.80 -0.83 -11.02
N ILE A 36 -0.28 -0.13 -10.66
CA ILE A 36 -1.61 -0.40 -11.23
C ILE A 36 -1.80 0.17 -12.64
N ARG A 37 -1.04 1.19 -13.05
CA ARG A 37 -1.19 1.82 -14.38
C ARG A 37 -1.00 0.85 -15.55
N ASN A 38 -0.25 -0.23 -15.35
CA ASN A 38 0.07 -1.22 -16.38
C ASN A 38 -0.96 -2.36 -16.40
N MET A 39 -2.03 -2.25 -15.60
CA MET A 39 -3.14 -3.20 -15.53
C MET A 39 -4.36 -2.63 -16.25
N ASP A 40 -5.17 -3.50 -16.85
CA ASP A 40 -6.40 -3.10 -17.54
C ASP A 40 -7.53 -2.80 -16.54
N VAL A 41 -7.46 -1.66 -15.87
CA VAL A 41 -8.42 -1.23 -14.85
C VAL A 41 -8.62 0.28 -14.85
N SER A 42 -9.87 0.73 -14.61
CA SER A 42 -10.16 2.16 -14.50
C SER A 42 -9.65 2.69 -13.16
N TYR A 43 -8.63 3.54 -13.21
CA TYR A 43 -7.89 4.02 -12.03
C TYR A 43 -7.75 5.54 -11.99
N THR A 44 -7.82 6.12 -10.78
CA THR A 44 -7.44 7.51 -10.51
C THR A 44 -6.69 7.64 -9.17
N LEU A 45 -5.84 8.67 -9.05
CA LEU A 45 -5.11 9.03 -7.84
C LEU A 45 -5.62 10.37 -7.28
N VAL A 46 -5.90 10.42 -5.98
CA VAL A 46 -6.09 11.65 -5.19
C VAL A 46 -4.88 11.83 -4.29
N THR A 47 -4.24 13.00 -4.40
CA THR A 47 -3.03 13.30 -3.63
C THR A 47 -2.97 14.77 -3.23
N SER A 48 -2.17 15.07 -2.21
CA SER A 48 -1.90 16.42 -1.73
C SER A 48 -0.40 16.59 -1.53
N LEU A 49 0.15 17.68 -2.07
CA LEU A 49 1.59 17.99 -2.07
C LEU A 49 1.84 19.50 -2.24
N ALA A 50 3.04 19.94 -1.89
CA ALA A 50 3.50 21.29 -2.17
C ALA A 50 3.54 21.59 -3.67
N LEU A 51 3.28 22.85 -4.03
CA LEU A 51 3.31 23.29 -5.43
C LEU A 51 4.66 23.02 -6.11
N SER A 52 5.77 23.06 -5.35
CA SER A 52 7.11 22.74 -5.85
C SER A 52 7.25 21.30 -6.36
N GLU A 53 6.43 20.38 -5.87
CA GLU A 53 6.49 18.95 -6.21
C GLU A 53 5.52 18.57 -7.34
N MET A 54 4.79 19.53 -7.93
CA MET A 54 3.96 19.30 -9.11
C MET A 54 4.67 18.62 -10.30
N PRO A 55 5.98 18.80 -10.56
CA PRO A 55 6.68 18.02 -11.58
C PRO A 55 6.59 16.50 -11.39
N VAL A 56 6.39 15.99 -10.17
CA VAL A 56 6.15 14.57 -9.92
C VAL A 56 4.77 14.15 -10.40
N VAL A 57 3.74 14.96 -10.14
CA VAL A 57 2.37 14.76 -10.64
C VAL A 57 2.35 14.77 -12.17
N GLU A 58 3.02 15.72 -12.80
CA GLU A 58 3.08 15.80 -14.26
C GLU A 58 3.80 14.58 -14.87
N LYS A 59 4.81 14.03 -14.19
CA LYS A 59 5.42 12.76 -14.61
C LYS A 59 4.45 11.58 -14.50
N LEU A 60 3.59 11.52 -13.48
CA LEU A 60 2.57 10.46 -13.38
C LEU A 60 1.50 10.62 -14.48
N ARG A 61 1.02 11.84 -14.71
CA ARG A 61 0.09 12.16 -15.80
C ARG A 61 0.66 11.80 -17.17
N GLY A 62 1.94 12.10 -17.40
CA GLY A 62 2.67 11.71 -18.62
C GLY A 62 2.78 10.18 -18.82
N LYS A 63 2.57 9.38 -17.77
CA LYS A 63 2.47 7.91 -17.85
C LYS A 63 1.03 7.40 -17.99
N GLY A 64 0.07 8.29 -18.25
CA GLY A 64 -1.35 7.96 -18.44
C GLY A 64 -2.15 7.82 -17.15
N ILE A 65 -1.61 8.22 -16.00
CA ILE A 65 -2.32 8.16 -14.72
C ILE A 65 -3.15 9.43 -14.53
N GLU A 66 -4.45 9.28 -14.32
CA GLU A 66 -5.29 10.41 -13.90
C GLU A 66 -4.98 10.77 -12.44
N VAL A 67 -4.65 12.04 -12.19
CA VAL A 67 -4.24 12.52 -10.87
C VAL A 67 -5.00 13.80 -10.51
N HIS A 68 -5.76 13.75 -9.42
CA HIS A 68 -6.36 14.89 -8.74
C HIS A 68 -5.42 15.33 -7.62
N ALA A 69 -4.69 16.41 -7.86
CA ALA A 69 -3.72 16.96 -6.91
C ALA A 69 -4.25 18.23 -6.26
N THR A 70 -4.31 18.25 -4.93
CA THR A 70 -4.46 19.48 -4.17
C THR A 70 -3.08 20.07 -3.87
N THR A 71 -2.93 21.36 -4.09
CA THR A 71 -1.70 22.10 -3.79
C THR A 71 -2.02 23.25 -2.84
N GLY A 72 -1.18 23.46 -1.83
CA GLY A 72 -1.41 24.52 -0.83
C GLY A 72 -0.64 24.33 0.46
N GLY A 73 -0.30 23.08 0.79
CA GLY A 73 0.50 22.74 1.96
C GLY A 73 1.92 22.31 1.63
N GLU A 74 2.51 21.61 2.58
CA GLU A 74 3.83 21.02 2.52
C GLU A 74 3.77 19.59 1.94
N THR A 75 4.86 19.09 1.35
CA THR A 75 4.97 17.66 0.96
C THR A 75 5.52 16.84 2.12
N VAL A 76 5.01 15.62 2.33
CA VAL A 76 5.62 14.68 3.30
C VAL A 76 7.05 14.40 2.88
N TYR A 77 8.00 14.66 3.78
CA TYR A 77 9.43 14.44 3.53
C TYR A 77 9.98 13.37 4.44
N PHE A 78 10.39 12.24 3.86
CA PHE A 78 11.11 11.20 4.58
C PHE A 78 12.61 11.26 4.36
N GLU A 79 13.37 11.11 5.44
CA GLU A 79 14.81 10.80 5.37
C GLU A 79 15.02 9.36 5.83
N ASN A 80 15.42 8.52 4.89
CA ASN A 80 15.68 7.09 5.07
C ASN A 80 17.20 6.87 5.08
N ILE A 81 17.75 6.56 6.25
CA ILE A 81 19.19 6.35 6.45
C ILE A 81 19.45 4.84 6.58
N TYR A 82 20.17 4.28 5.61
CA TYR A 82 20.57 2.88 5.58
C TYR A 82 22.01 2.71 6.05
N SER A 83 22.25 1.73 6.91
CA SER A 83 23.60 1.35 7.33
C SER A 83 24.27 0.44 6.28
N VAL A 84 25.48 -0.06 6.57
CA VAL A 84 26.13 -1.09 5.74
C VAL A 84 25.26 -2.36 5.68
N ASN A 85 24.53 -2.65 6.76
CA ASN A 85 23.41 -3.60 6.72
C ASN A 85 22.16 -2.88 6.22
N GLN A 86 21.70 -3.25 5.03
CA GLN A 86 20.53 -2.65 4.38
C GLN A 86 19.21 -3.01 5.08
N ASP A 87 19.21 -4.03 5.94
CA ASP A 87 18.02 -4.41 6.74
C ASP A 87 17.76 -3.42 7.88
N HIS A 88 18.77 -2.63 8.29
CA HIS A 88 18.63 -1.63 9.34
C HIS A 88 18.50 -0.24 8.73
N ARG A 89 17.28 0.30 8.80
CA ARG A 89 16.94 1.65 8.36
C ARG A 89 16.44 2.51 9.53
N THR A 90 16.98 3.71 9.66
CA THR A 90 16.34 4.78 10.46
C THR A 90 15.52 5.65 9.52
N GLN A 91 14.23 5.84 9.81
CA GLN A 91 13.36 6.73 9.06
C GLN A 91 13.02 7.96 9.90
N ARG A 92 13.13 9.14 9.28
CA ARG A 92 12.77 10.42 9.88
C ARG A 92 11.74 11.14 9.04
N VAL A 93 10.83 11.86 9.70
CA VAL A 93 9.85 12.73 9.06
C VAL A 93 10.27 14.16 9.28
N LEU A 94 10.73 14.83 8.22
CA LEU A 94 11.19 16.22 8.31
C LEU A 94 10.05 17.21 8.11
N GLN A 95 9.00 16.77 7.44
CA GLN A 95 7.88 17.59 7.02
C GLN A 95 6.62 16.72 6.86
N LYS A 96 5.46 17.25 7.24
CA LYS A 96 4.15 16.63 7.06
C LYS A 96 3.34 17.40 6.03
N ALA A 97 2.41 16.74 5.36
CA ALA A 97 1.40 17.37 4.52
C ALA A 97 0.11 17.62 5.32
N ASP A 98 -0.79 18.42 4.76
CA ASP A 98 -2.13 18.61 5.32
C ASP A 98 -2.97 17.34 5.15
N PRO A 99 -3.80 16.97 6.15
CA PRO A 99 -4.71 15.83 6.04
C PRO A 99 -5.67 15.93 4.86
N PHE A 100 -6.16 14.77 4.41
CA PHE A 100 -7.19 14.72 3.38
C PHE A 100 -8.55 15.19 3.91
N THR A 101 -9.30 15.87 3.05
CA THR A 101 -10.63 16.43 3.33
C THR A 101 -11.66 15.81 2.39
N ILE A 102 -12.91 15.69 2.85
CA ILE A 102 -13.99 15.00 2.12
C ILE A 102 -14.25 15.68 0.76
N GLU A 103 -14.14 17.01 0.71
CA GLU A 103 -14.37 17.85 -0.45
C GLU A 103 -13.43 17.51 -1.62
N GLN A 104 -12.23 16.99 -1.33
CA GLN A 104 -11.29 16.55 -2.37
C GLN A 104 -11.80 15.37 -3.21
N LEU A 105 -12.85 14.67 -2.73
CA LEU A 105 -13.43 13.50 -3.40
C LEU A 105 -14.88 13.69 -3.86
N ASP A 106 -15.45 14.89 -3.79
CA ASP A 106 -16.87 15.11 -4.12
C ASP A 106 -17.25 14.75 -5.56
N GLU A 107 -16.35 15.00 -6.49
CA GLU A 107 -16.53 14.68 -7.91
C GLU A 107 -16.04 13.27 -8.29
N ILE A 108 -15.43 12.54 -7.34
CA ILE A 108 -14.76 11.27 -7.61
C ILE A 108 -15.64 10.10 -7.13
N ARG A 109 -16.09 9.29 -8.09
CA ARG A 109 -16.87 8.08 -7.83
C ARG A 109 -16.07 6.84 -8.20
N SER A 110 -15.81 5.98 -7.21
CA SER A 110 -15.07 4.73 -7.37
C SER A 110 -15.77 3.56 -6.71
N ARG A 111 -15.61 2.35 -7.26
CA ARG A 111 -16.10 1.11 -6.63
C ARG A 111 -15.28 0.76 -5.39
N VAL A 112 -13.97 0.97 -5.45
CA VAL A 112 -13.03 0.79 -4.33
C VAL A 112 -12.22 2.07 -4.13
N TYR A 113 -12.10 2.52 -2.88
CA TYR A 113 -11.17 3.55 -2.47
C TYR A 113 -10.04 2.88 -1.67
N HIS A 114 -8.80 2.96 -2.15
CA HIS A 114 -7.62 2.46 -1.46
C HIS A 114 -6.93 3.62 -0.73
N LEU A 115 -6.98 3.57 0.60
CA LEU A 115 -6.44 4.56 1.52
C LEU A 115 -5.02 4.15 1.89
N GLY A 116 -4.06 5.02 1.58
CA GLY A 116 -2.64 4.83 1.88
C GLY A 116 -2.08 5.98 2.71
N PRO A 117 -2.51 6.14 3.97
CA PRO A 117 -1.93 7.13 4.86
C PRO A 117 -0.47 6.77 5.15
N LEU A 118 0.36 7.79 5.31
CA LEU A 118 1.76 7.66 5.69
C LEU A 118 1.99 7.98 7.16
N LEU A 119 1.09 8.79 7.73
CA LEU A 119 1.04 9.20 9.12
C LEU A 119 -0.39 9.08 9.64
N ALA A 120 -0.53 8.92 10.96
CA ALA A 120 -1.82 8.67 11.61
C ALA A 120 -2.83 9.83 11.46
N ASP A 121 -2.35 11.04 11.21
CA ASP A 121 -3.16 12.24 11.02
C ASP A 121 -3.53 12.53 9.56
N ASP A 122 -3.07 11.74 8.58
CA ASP A 122 -3.35 12.00 7.15
C ASP A 122 -4.82 11.79 6.77
N ILE A 123 -5.49 10.81 7.40
CA ILE A 123 -6.86 10.40 7.09
C ILE A 123 -7.63 10.22 8.40
N SER A 124 -8.74 10.95 8.58
CA SER A 124 -9.54 10.87 9.81
C SER A 124 -10.59 9.75 9.78
N VAL A 125 -11.14 9.42 10.94
CA VAL A 125 -12.25 8.46 11.05
C VAL A 125 -13.51 8.97 10.36
N GLU A 126 -13.79 10.28 10.41
CA GLU A 126 -14.91 10.91 9.70
C GLU A 126 -14.76 10.74 8.19
N PHE A 127 -13.54 10.92 7.68
CA PHE A 127 -13.24 10.70 6.27
C PHE A 127 -13.47 9.24 5.86
N ILE A 128 -13.03 8.27 6.68
CA ILE A 128 -13.32 6.84 6.49
C ILE A 128 -14.83 6.59 6.44
N LYS A 129 -15.58 7.12 7.41
CA LYS A 129 -17.04 6.91 7.49
C LYS A 129 -17.78 7.47 6.28
N ASP A 130 -17.38 8.65 5.80
CA ASP A 130 -17.96 9.26 4.61
C ASP A 130 -17.68 8.41 3.36
N LEU A 131 -16.41 8.04 3.10
CA LEU A 131 -16.08 7.26 1.92
C LEU A 131 -16.69 5.85 1.94
N ALA A 132 -16.88 5.25 3.11
CA ALA A 132 -17.55 3.95 3.24
C ALA A 132 -19.01 3.97 2.75
N GLN A 133 -19.65 5.14 2.71
CA GLN A 133 -20.98 5.32 2.12
C GLN A 133 -20.93 5.45 0.59
N ARG A 134 -19.75 5.76 0.02
CA ARG A 134 -19.55 6.00 -1.43
C ARG A 134 -19.05 4.75 -2.16
N GLY A 135 -18.31 3.87 -1.50
CA GLY A 135 -17.76 2.64 -2.08
C GLY A 135 -17.06 1.75 -1.06
N LYS A 136 -16.46 0.64 -1.52
CA LYS A 136 -15.69 -0.24 -0.64
C LYS A 136 -14.37 0.43 -0.26
N LEU A 137 -13.94 0.23 0.98
CA LEU A 137 -12.67 0.77 1.47
C LEU A 137 -11.61 -0.30 1.58
N SER A 138 -10.47 -0.07 0.92
CA SER A 138 -9.23 -0.77 1.20
C SER A 138 -8.30 0.16 1.97
N LEU A 139 -7.59 -0.35 2.98
CA LEU A 139 -6.68 0.45 3.80
C LEU A 139 -5.34 -0.28 3.98
N ASP A 140 -4.25 0.43 3.75
CA ASP A 140 -2.94 0.06 4.30
C ASP A 140 -2.80 0.66 5.71
N ALA A 141 -2.71 -0.17 6.74
CA ALA A 141 -2.70 0.28 8.13
C ALA A 141 -1.42 1.05 8.52
N GLN A 142 -0.36 0.95 7.70
CA GLN A 142 0.98 1.40 8.04
C GLN A 142 1.04 2.85 8.53
N GLY A 143 0.29 3.78 7.93
CA GLY A 143 0.29 5.19 8.34
C GLY A 143 -0.19 5.40 9.78
N TYR A 144 -1.22 4.66 10.22
CA TYR A 144 -1.79 4.77 11.56
C TYR A 144 -0.88 4.23 12.66
N LEU A 145 0.06 3.37 12.30
CA LEU A 145 0.98 2.72 13.24
C LEU A 145 2.30 3.47 13.38
N ARG A 146 2.40 4.67 12.79
CA ARG A 146 3.57 5.53 12.81
C ARG A 146 3.27 6.82 13.55
N LYS A 147 4.01 7.08 14.62
CA LYS A 147 4.07 8.39 15.27
C LYS A 147 5.40 9.05 15.02
N VAL A 148 5.37 10.37 14.85
CA VAL A 148 6.58 11.19 14.74
C VAL A 148 6.92 11.76 16.11
N GLU A 149 8.07 11.36 16.65
CA GLU A 149 8.62 11.89 17.91
C GLU A 149 10.04 12.41 17.65
N ASP A 150 10.26 13.72 17.84
CA ASP A 150 11.52 14.40 17.53
C ASP A 150 12.07 14.07 16.13
N LYS A 151 11.16 14.04 15.14
CA LYS A 151 11.39 13.64 13.74
C LYS A 151 11.64 12.15 13.50
N ASN A 152 11.72 11.31 14.51
CA ASN A 152 11.86 9.86 14.35
C ASN A 152 10.49 9.20 14.21
N VAL A 153 10.42 8.15 13.39
CA VAL A 153 9.22 7.31 13.29
C VAL A 153 9.30 6.21 14.35
N VAL A 154 8.30 6.17 15.24
CA VAL A 154 8.12 5.11 16.24
C VAL A 154 6.83 4.36 15.99
N ALA A 155 6.85 3.05 16.22
CA ALA A 155 5.65 2.22 16.13
C ALA A 155 4.71 2.55 17.30
N VAL A 156 3.45 2.80 17.00
CA VAL A 156 2.41 3.09 18.00
C VAL A 156 1.13 2.34 17.67
N ASP A 157 0.32 2.12 18.69
CA ASP A 157 -1.05 1.67 18.47
C ASP A 157 -1.91 2.80 17.87
N TRP A 158 -2.99 2.41 17.16
CA TRP A 158 -3.99 3.31 16.61
C TRP A 158 -5.21 3.39 17.55
N PRO A 159 -5.41 4.51 18.28
CA PRO A 159 -6.46 4.61 19.29
C PRO A 159 -7.87 4.37 18.75
N GLU A 160 -8.20 4.93 17.58
CA GLU A 160 -9.53 4.80 16.98
C GLU A 160 -9.71 3.54 16.11
N LYS A 161 -8.75 2.61 16.11
CA LYS A 161 -8.77 1.41 15.24
C LYS A 161 -10.09 0.63 15.30
N ARG A 162 -10.68 0.47 16.49
CA ARG A 162 -11.91 -0.32 16.66
C ARG A 162 -13.12 0.33 15.97
N GLU A 163 -13.17 1.65 15.96
CA GLU A 163 -14.24 2.40 15.32
C GLU A 163 -14.02 2.48 13.81
N ALA A 164 -12.80 2.79 13.39
CA ALA A 164 -12.46 2.94 11.99
C ALA A 164 -12.55 1.61 11.21
N LEU A 165 -12.03 0.52 11.77
CA LEU A 165 -11.96 -0.79 11.09
C LEU A 165 -13.33 -1.39 10.76
N GLN A 166 -14.40 -0.98 11.45
CA GLN A 166 -15.78 -1.38 11.13
C GLN A 166 -16.25 -0.92 9.74
N HIS A 167 -15.55 0.06 9.15
CA HIS A 167 -15.86 0.62 7.84
C HIS A 167 -14.90 0.14 6.75
N ILE A 168 -13.84 -0.57 7.12
CA ILE A 168 -12.80 -1.05 6.20
C ILE A 168 -13.19 -2.41 5.64
N HIS A 169 -13.31 -2.50 4.32
CA HIS A 169 -13.64 -3.75 3.64
C HIS A 169 -12.40 -4.63 3.45
N ILE A 170 -11.24 -4.04 3.12
CA ILE A 170 -9.99 -4.76 2.87
C ILE A 170 -8.88 -4.10 3.68
N LEU A 171 -8.37 -4.76 4.71
CA LEU A 171 -7.24 -4.25 5.50
C LEU A 171 -5.96 -4.97 5.08
N LYS A 172 -4.91 -4.21 4.77
CA LYS A 172 -3.56 -4.74 4.61
C LYS A 172 -2.68 -4.35 5.79
N VAL A 173 -1.98 -5.35 6.31
CA VAL A 173 -0.96 -5.27 7.36
C VAL A 173 0.18 -6.22 7.02
N ASN A 174 1.38 -5.96 7.52
CA ASN A 174 2.38 -7.02 7.71
C ASN A 174 2.26 -7.67 9.11
N GLU A 175 3.07 -8.68 9.39
CA GLU A 175 3.04 -9.41 10.66
C GLU A 175 3.29 -8.53 11.89
N HIS A 176 4.20 -7.55 11.79
CA HIS A 176 4.51 -6.62 12.87
C HIS A 176 3.37 -5.59 13.06
N GLU A 177 2.81 -5.08 11.96
CA GLU A 177 1.69 -4.15 11.96
C GLU A 177 0.43 -4.81 12.55
N MET A 178 0.19 -6.08 12.22
CA MET A 178 -0.87 -6.90 12.81
C MET A 178 -0.66 -7.10 14.32
N GLU A 179 0.58 -7.42 14.74
CA GLU A 179 0.91 -7.56 16.16
C GLU A 179 0.69 -6.24 16.92
N VAL A 180 1.12 -5.10 16.38
CA VAL A 180 0.88 -3.79 17.01
C VAL A 180 -0.61 -3.50 17.15
N LEU A 181 -1.41 -3.82 16.14
CA LEU A 181 -2.87 -3.61 16.20
C LEU A 181 -3.56 -4.54 17.20
N THR A 182 -3.14 -5.80 17.29
CA THR A 182 -3.91 -6.85 17.99
C THR A 182 -3.31 -7.27 19.33
N GLY A 183 -2.01 -7.06 19.53
CA GLY A 183 -1.23 -7.68 20.60
C GLY A 183 -0.98 -9.18 20.40
N ILE A 184 -1.23 -9.71 19.20
CA ILE A 184 -1.19 -11.15 18.90
C ILE A 184 -0.11 -11.41 17.85
N THR A 185 0.81 -12.33 18.17
CA THR A 185 1.91 -12.72 17.27
C THR A 185 1.53 -13.85 16.31
N ASP A 186 0.51 -14.65 16.65
CA ASP A 186 0.02 -15.70 15.76
C ASP A 186 -0.75 -15.09 14.59
N ILE A 187 -0.30 -15.37 13.36
CA ILE A 187 -0.84 -14.77 12.13
C ILE A 187 -2.31 -15.11 11.92
N HIS A 188 -2.71 -16.36 12.19
CA HIS A 188 -4.08 -16.79 11.96
C HIS A 188 -5.01 -16.12 12.97
N GLU A 189 -4.67 -16.19 14.25
CA GLU A 189 -5.48 -15.59 15.31
C GLU A 189 -5.54 -14.06 15.19
N GLY A 190 -4.42 -13.39 14.88
CA GLY A 190 -4.40 -11.94 14.66
C GLY A 190 -5.27 -11.52 13.47
N ALA A 191 -5.21 -12.24 12.34
CA ALA A 191 -6.06 -11.97 11.18
C ALA A 191 -7.55 -12.18 11.50
N LYS A 192 -7.87 -13.24 12.25
CA LYS A 192 -9.25 -13.51 12.69
C LYS A 192 -9.77 -12.42 13.62
N VAL A 193 -8.96 -11.97 14.58
CA VAL A 193 -9.33 -10.88 15.49
C VAL A 193 -9.60 -9.58 14.73
N LEU A 194 -8.79 -9.22 13.72
CA LEU A 194 -9.06 -8.05 12.87
C LEU A 194 -10.38 -8.18 12.10
N ASN A 195 -10.73 -9.39 11.62
CA ASN A 195 -12.01 -9.65 10.98
C ASN A 195 -13.19 -9.54 11.97
N GLU A 196 -13.03 -10.06 13.20
CA GLU A 196 -14.02 -9.90 14.27
C GLU A 196 -14.25 -8.43 14.68
N TRP A 197 -13.30 -7.52 14.38
CA TRP A 197 -13.45 -6.08 14.61
C TRP A 197 -14.20 -5.36 13.49
N GLY A 198 -14.58 -6.08 12.42
CA GLY A 198 -15.43 -5.60 11.35
C GLY A 198 -14.80 -5.58 9.96
N VAL A 199 -13.52 -5.96 9.81
CA VAL A 199 -12.88 -6.00 8.50
C VAL A 199 -13.34 -7.23 7.71
N ASN A 200 -13.80 -7.06 6.47
CA ASN A 200 -14.26 -8.20 5.66
C ASN A 200 -13.09 -9.08 5.18
N GLU A 201 -12.09 -8.49 4.51
CA GLU A 201 -10.92 -9.17 3.96
C GLU A 201 -9.65 -8.67 4.68
N VAL A 202 -8.99 -9.54 5.45
CA VAL A 202 -7.72 -9.22 6.13
C VAL A 202 -6.56 -9.82 5.35
N VAL A 203 -5.67 -8.99 4.82
CA VAL A 203 -4.49 -9.37 4.05
C VAL A 203 -3.25 -9.15 4.92
N VAL A 204 -2.64 -10.24 5.37
CA VAL A 204 -1.38 -10.22 6.15
C VAL A 204 -0.22 -10.62 5.27
N THR A 205 0.64 -9.68 4.90
CA THR A 205 1.87 -9.96 4.14
C THR A 205 3.01 -10.39 5.07
N LEU A 206 3.78 -11.40 4.68
CA LEU A 206 4.83 -12.03 5.50
C LEU A 206 6.21 -11.94 4.83
N GLY A 207 6.46 -10.87 4.06
CA GLY A 207 7.69 -10.70 3.29
C GLY A 207 7.99 -11.90 2.37
N SER A 208 9.16 -12.52 2.54
CA SER A 208 9.60 -13.67 1.73
C SER A 208 8.84 -14.97 2.02
N MET A 209 7.94 -14.99 3.01
CA MET A 209 7.11 -16.15 3.35
C MET A 209 5.73 -16.13 2.68
N GLY A 210 5.42 -15.11 1.88
CA GLY A 210 4.16 -14.99 1.14
C GLY A 210 3.14 -14.16 1.91
N SER A 211 1.89 -14.61 1.96
CA SER A 211 0.84 -13.90 2.69
C SER A 211 -0.30 -14.83 3.13
N VAL A 212 -1.09 -14.36 4.09
CA VAL A 212 -2.34 -15.00 4.53
C VAL A 212 -3.48 -14.02 4.28
N ILE A 213 -4.53 -14.48 3.62
CA ILE A 213 -5.78 -13.73 3.50
C ILE A 213 -6.85 -14.44 4.33
N TYR A 214 -7.53 -13.70 5.20
CA TYR A 214 -8.65 -14.21 5.98
C TYR A 214 -9.94 -13.46 5.64
N THR A 215 -10.97 -14.21 5.25
CA THR A 215 -12.31 -13.69 4.94
C THR A 215 -13.32 -14.81 5.05
N ASP A 216 -14.56 -14.49 5.43
CA ASP A 216 -15.69 -15.44 5.49
C ASP A 216 -15.38 -16.73 6.28
N GLY A 217 -14.54 -16.64 7.31
CA GLY A 217 -14.13 -17.80 8.12
C GLY A 217 -13.07 -18.72 7.49
N VAL A 218 -12.52 -18.34 6.33
CA VAL A 218 -11.57 -19.15 5.55
C VAL A 218 -10.21 -18.46 5.48
N TYR A 219 -9.15 -19.24 5.66
CA TYR A 219 -7.78 -18.81 5.41
C TYR A 219 -7.33 -19.23 4.02
N TYR A 220 -6.74 -18.28 3.29
CA TYR A 220 -6.08 -18.49 2.01
C TYR A 220 -4.59 -18.27 2.21
N GLN A 221 -3.82 -19.36 2.16
CA GLN A 221 -2.37 -19.29 2.21
C GLN A 221 -1.85 -19.02 0.80
N ILE A 222 -1.17 -17.89 0.66
CA ILE A 222 -0.57 -17.46 -0.61
C ILE A 222 0.93 -17.73 -0.55
N PRO A 223 1.50 -18.50 -1.50
CA PRO A 223 2.92 -18.79 -1.51
C PRO A 223 3.74 -17.53 -1.85
N ALA A 224 5.00 -17.50 -1.43
CA ALA A 224 5.97 -16.59 -2.00
C ALA A 224 6.47 -17.12 -3.35
N TYR A 225 6.60 -16.24 -4.34
CA TYR A 225 7.24 -16.56 -5.61
C TYR A 225 8.71 -16.16 -5.54
N LYS A 226 9.60 -17.07 -5.94
CA LYS A 226 11.05 -16.82 -5.84
C LYS A 226 11.48 -15.85 -6.94
N PRO A 227 12.01 -14.66 -6.59
CA PRO A 227 12.57 -13.73 -7.57
C PRO A 227 13.89 -14.26 -8.13
N VAL A 228 14.29 -13.76 -9.29
CA VAL A 228 15.61 -13.96 -9.89
C VAL A 228 16.69 -13.33 -9.00
N GLU A 229 16.46 -12.11 -8.52
CA GLU A 229 17.35 -11.37 -7.63
C GLU A 229 16.54 -10.46 -6.69
N VAL A 230 17.05 -10.21 -5.48
CA VAL A 230 16.46 -9.23 -4.56
C VAL A 230 17.26 -7.94 -4.66
N VAL A 231 16.66 -6.91 -5.26
CA VAL A 231 17.32 -5.60 -5.49
C VAL A 231 16.77 -4.53 -4.55
N ASP A 232 15.44 -4.39 -4.45
CA ASP A 232 14.81 -3.33 -3.66
C ASP A 232 13.40 -3.75 -3.18
N ALA A 233 13.21 -3.89 -1.87
CA ALA A 233 11.92 -4.26 -1.27
C ALA A 233 10.93 -3.09 -1.11
N THR A 234 11.35 -1.85 -1.38
CA THR A 234 10.55 -0.64 -1.12
C THR A 234 9.29 -0.64 -2.00
N GLY A 235 8.10 -0.55 -1.41
CA GLY A 235 6.83 -0.54 -2.16
C GLY A 235 6.35 -1.91 -2.65
N CYS A 236 6.97 -3.02 -2.20
CA CYS A 236 6.44 -4.37 -2.48
C CYS A 236 5.04 -4.57 -1.90
N GLY A 237 4.77 -4.05 -0.69
CA GLY A 237 3.44 -4.10 -0.08
C GLY A 237 2.39 -3.32 -0.89
N ASP A 238 2.75 -2.12 -1.37
CA ASP A 238 1.87 -1.30 -2.20
C ASP A 238 1.61 -1.96 -3.56
N THR A 239 2.63 -2.63 -4.12
CA THR A 239 2.53 -3.38 -5.37
C THR A 239 1.68 -4.64 -5.21
N TYR A 240 1.82 -5.34 -4.09
CA TYR A 240 0.95 -6.45 -3.72
C TYR A 240 -0.50 -5.97 -3.69
N MET A 241 -0.79 -4.86 -3.00
CA MET A 241 -2.15 -4.32 -2.93
C MET A 241 -2.69 -3.87 -4.28
N ALA A 242 -1.85 -3.30 -5.16
CA ALA A 242 -2.25 -2.98 -6.52
C ALA A 242 -2.69 -4.23 -7.29
N GLY A 243 -1.91 -5.31 -7.24
CA GLY A 243 -2.24 -6.59 -7.88
C GLY A 243 -3.47 -7.26 -7.27
N TYR A 244 -3.60 -7.22 -5.94
CA TYR A 244 -4.74 -7.80 -5.23
C TYR A 244 -6.04 -7.07 -5.63
N LEU A 245 -6.06 -5.74 -5.51
CA LEU A 245 -7.24 -4.94 -5.85
C LEU A 245 -7.57 -5.01 -7.34
N TYR A 246 -6.58 -5.10 -8.22
CA TYR A 246 -6.78 -5.34 -9.65
C TYR A 246 -7.60 -6.61 -9.91
N GLN A 247 -7.15 -7.75 -9.37
CA GLN A 247 -7.84 -9.03 -9.55
C GLN A 247 -9.22 -9.04 -8.88
N ARG A 248 -9.35 -8.42 -7.71
CA ARG A 248 -10.66 -8.25 -7.05
C ARG A 248 -11.62 -7.39 -7.86
N ALA A 249 -11.13 -6.32 -8.50
CA ALA A 249 -11.93 -5.48 -9.41
C ALA A 249 -12.42 -6.25 -10.65
N LYS A 250 -11.60 -7.19 -11.15
CA LYS A 250 -11.95 -8.15 -12.22
C LYS A 250 -12.86 -9.30 -11.75
N GLY A 251 -13.23 -9.35 -10.46
CA GLY A 251 -14.12 -10.35 -9.89
C GLY A 251 -13.47 -11.71 -9.62
N LYS A 252 -12.14 -11.79 -9.59
CA LYS A 252 -11.43 -13.03 -9.26
C LYS A 252 -11.54 -13.38 -7.78
N GLY A 253 -11.40 -14.66 -7.45
CA GLY A 253 -11.45 -15.16 -6.07
C GLY A 253 -10.24 -14.72 -5.23
N PHE A 254 -10.33 -14.92 -3.91
CA PHE A 254 -9.30 -14.47 -2.95
C PHE A 254 -7.94 -15.13 -3.16
N GLN A 255 -7.91 -16.45 -3.40
CA GLN A 255 -6.69 -17.20 -3.70
C GLN A 255 -6.01 -16.67 -4.98
N GLU A 256 -6.77 -16.57 -6.08
CA GLU A 256 -6.24 -16.10 -7.37
C GLU A 256 -5.73 -14.65 -7.28
N ALA A 257 -6.47 -13.78 -6.59
CA ALA A 257 -6.05 -12.40 -6.36
C ALA A 257 -4.77 -12.31 -5.52
N GLY A 258 -4.66 -13.11 -4.46
CA GLY A 258 -3.45 -13.18 -3.63
C GLY A 258 -2.24 -13.72 -4.38
N GLU A 259 -2.41 -14.78 -5.17
CA GLU A 259 -1.34 -15.38 -5.98
C GLU A 259 -0.82 -14.39 -7.03
N PHE A 260 -1.71 -13.68 -7.73
CA PHE A 260 -1.32 -12.63 -8.66
C PHE A 260 -0.58 -11.49 -7.97
N ALA A 261 -1.09 -11.03 -6.82
CA ALA A 261 -0.47 -9.97 -6.02
C ALA A 261 0.95 -10.35 -5.56
N ALA A 262 1.12 -11.58 -5.08
CA ALA A 262 2.41 -12.11 -4.64
C ALA A 262 3.39 -12.24 -5.82
N ALA A 263 2.94 -12.73 -6.98
CA ALA A 263 3.76 -12.80 -8.19
C ALA A 263 4.20 -11.41 -8.68
N MET A 264 3.29 -10.44 -8.66
CA MET A 264 3.59 -9.05 -9.02
C MET A 264 4.61 -8.40 -8.08
N ALA A 265 4.48 -8.62 -6.76
CA ALA A 265 5.44 -8.16 -5.77
C ALA A 265 6.83 -8.83 -5.92
N SER A 266 6.86 -10.13 -6.24
CA SER A 266 8.10 -10.86 -6.53
C SER A 266 8.80 -10.38 -7.79
N PHE A 267 8.06 -9.89 -8.79
CA PHE A 267 8.68 -9.23 -9.95
C PHE A 267 9.20 -7.84 -9.58
N LYS A 268 8.44 -7.09 -8.77
CA LYS A 268 8.84 -5.73 -8.34
C LYS A 268 10.17 -5.70 -7.61
N ILE A 269 10.43 -6.69 -6.74
CA ILE A 269 11.64 -6.71 -5.91
C ILE A 269 12.94 -6.88 -6.71
N GLU A 270 12.86 -7.33 -7.97
CA GLU A 270 13.99 -7.52 -8.89
C GLU A 270 14.53 -6.20 -9.48
N SER A 271 13.88 -5.07 -9.19
CA SER A 271 14.29 -3.76 -9.71
C SER A 271 14.12 -2.65 -8.67
N SER A 272 14.93 -1.59 -8.79
CA SER A 272 14.81 -0.42 -7.92
C SER A 272 13.72 0.53 -8.38
N GLY A 273 12.99 1.09 -7.41
CA GLY A 273 11.87 1.99 -7.68
C GLY A 273 10.54 1.25 -7.87
N PRO A 274 9.53 1.89 -8.49
CA PRO A 274 8.21 1.31 -8.64
C PRO A 274 8.16 0.17 -9.66
N PHE A 275 7.14 -0.69 -9.56
CA PHE A 275 6.87 -1.74 -10.54
C PHE A 275 6.72 -1.17 -11.96
N THR A 276 7.30 -1.87 -12.94
CA THR A 276 7.26 -1.50 -14.36
C THR A 276 6.81 -2.64 -15.28
N GLY A 277 6.53 -3.83 -14.74
CA GLY A 277 6.06 -4.98 -15.51
C GLY A 277 4.61 -4.82 -15.98
N THR A 278 4.12 -5.80 -16.71
CA THR A 278 2.76 -5.86 -17.27
C THR A 278 1.96 -7.01 -16.65
N GLU A 279 0.67 -7.07 -16.96
CA GLU A 279 -0.14 -8.23 -16.60
C GLU A 279 0.43 -9.54 -17.17
N ASP A 280 0.88 -9.52 -18.44
CA ASP A 280 1.45 -10.69 -19.10
C ASP A 280 2.71 -11.19 -18.39
N ASP A 281 3.59 -10.29 -17.93
CA ASP A 281 4.78 -10.67 -17.16
C ASP A 281 4.41 -11.44 -15.88
N VAL A 282 3.35 -11.00 -15.18
CA VAL A 282 2.86 -11.65 -13.96
C VAL A 282 2.23 -13.01 -14.29
N LEU A 283 1.42 -13.09 -15.33
CA LEU A 283 0.78 -14.33 -15.77
C LEU A 283 1.81 -15.38 -16.22
N GLU A 284 2.88 -14.97 -16.92
CA GLU A 284 3.98 -15.85 -17.28
C GLU A 284 4.70 -16.42 -16.04
N LEU A 285 4.93 -15.59 -15.02
CA LEU A 285 5.57 -16.03 -13.78
C LEU A 285 4.72 -17.08 -13.05
N LEU A 286 3.40 -16.85 -12.99
CA LEU A 286 2.42 -17.78 -12.42
C LEU A 286 2.42 -19.11 -13.19
N ALA A 287 2.37 -19.07 -14.53
CA ALA A 287 2.38 -20.27 -15.37
C ALA A 287 3.65 -21.11 -15.17
N LYS A 288 4.82 -20.46 -15.07
CA LYS A 288 6.11 -21.13 -14.80
C LYS A 288 6.13 -21.83 -13.44
N HIS A 289 5.40 -21.32 -12.44
CA HIS A 289 5.32 -21.92 -11.10
C HIS A 289 4.28 -23.06 -11.02
N SER A 290 3.16 -22.96 -11.73
CA SER A 290 2.16 -24.04 -11.81
C SER A 290 2.69 -25.30 -12.49
N LEU A 291 3.73 -25.19 -13.32
CA LEU A 291 4.38 -26.31 -14.00
C LEU A 291 5.47 -27.00 -13.16
N LYS A 292 5.89 -26.42 -12.03
CA LYS A 292 6.84 -27.09 -11.12
C LYS A 292 6.05 -28.03 -10.22
N PRO A 293 6.37 -29.35 -10.17
CA PRO A 293 5.70 -30.24 -9.24
C PRO A 293 5.87 -29.71 -7.82
N LYS A 294 4.78 -29.66 -7.06
CA LYS A 294 4.84 -29.39 -5.61
C LYS A 294 5.75 -30.46 -5.01
N ALA A 295 6.95 -30.05 -4.61
CA ALA A 295 7.95 -30.90 -3.97
C ALA A 295 7.48 -31.32 -2.57
#